data_AF-A0A7S2E426-F1
#
_entry.id   AF-A0A7S2E426-F1
#
_cell.length_a   1.000
_cell.length_b   1.000
_cell.length_c   1.000
_cell.angle_alpha   90.00
_cell.angle_beta   90.00
_cell.angle_gamma   90.00
#
_symmetry.space_group_name_H-M   'P 1'
#
loop_
_entity.id
_entity.type
_entity.pdbx_description
1 polymer ?
#
loop_
_entity_poly.entity_id
_entity_poly.type
_entity_poly.pdbx_seq_one_letter_code
_entity_poly.pdbx_strand_id
1 'polypeptide(L)'
;LIMTATAQMRDIVIMEVKGNLTKEERREWIGRFRLPHFKKVARVMVGEPEEGYKVYVRETLLAEKQARSDAEFEGKKQERARKKLMDLRQKELDKQKRQAERARKKLEEA
;
A
#
# COMPACT_ATOMS: atom_id res chain seq x y z
N LEU A 1 2.60 24.54 16.91
CA LEU A 1 2.92 23.64 15.78
C LEU A 1 3.65 24.33 14.63
N ILE A 2 3.17 25.46 14.11
CA ILE A 2 3.83 26.14 12.97
C ILE A 2 5.21 26.70 13.34
N MET A 3 5.38 27.34 14.51
CA MET A 3 6.66 27.94 14.90
C MET A 3 7.82 26.93 15.04
N THR A 4 7.54 25.71 15.48
CA THR A 4 8.54 24.64 15.55
C THR A 4 8.85 24.08 14.17
N ALA A 5 7.86 23.99 13.29
CA ALA A 5 8.06 23.56 11.92
C ALA A 5 8.94 24.57 11.13
N THR A 6 8.74 25.88 11.30
CA THR A 6 9.49 26.93 10.59
C THR A 6 10.95 27.10 11.07
N ALA A 7 11.33 26.44 12.17
CA ALA A 7 12.71 26.40 12.66
C ALA A 7 13.55 25.29 12.03
N GLN A 8 12.91 24.30 11.39
CA GLN A 8 13.59 23.13 10.83
C GLN A 8 14.01 23.39 9.38
N MET A 9 15.17 22.86 8.98
CA MET A 9 15.69 23.01 7.61
C MET A 9 15.01 22.05 6.62
N ARG A 10 13.70 22.23 6.42
CA ARG A 10 12.90 21.44 5.47
C ARG A 10 11.84 22.30 4.79
N ASP A 11 11.40 21.84 3.63
CA ASP A 11 10.24 22.42 2.95
C ASP A 11 8.95 22.10 3.72
N ILE A 12 8.02 23.04 3.74
CA ILE A 12 6.73 22.92 4.43
C ILE A 12 5.62 23.21 3.43
N VAL A 13 4.61 22.34 3.41
CA VAL A 13 3.39 22.55 2.64
C VAL A 13 2.32 23.14 3.55
N ILE A 14 1.79 24.31 3.19
CA ILE A 14 0.68 24.96 3.89
C ILE A 14 -0.59 24.70 3.07
N MET A 15 -1.42 23.75 3.52
CA MET A 15 -2.68 23.37 2.87
C MET A 15 -3.81 24.34 3.23
N GLU A 16 -3.66 25.58 2.81
CA GLU A 16 -4.64 26.64 3.01
C GLU A 16 -4.92 27.30 1.65
N VAL A 17 -6.14 27.80 1.41
CA VAL A 17 -6.55 28.26 0.07
C VAL A 17 -6.53 29.79 -0.05
N LYS A 18 -7.20 30.50 0.86
CA LYS A 18 -7.40 31.95 0.77
C LYS A 18 -6.09 32.70 0.97
N GLY A 19 -5.38 32.40 2.05
CA GLY A 19 -4.09 32.98 2.40
C GLY A 19 -2.94 32.59 1.48
N ASN A 20 -3.04 31.48 0.76
CA ASN A 20 -2.13 31.17 -0.34
C ASN A 20 -2.42 32.00 -1.59
N LEU A 21 -3.65 32.48 -1.82
CA LEU A 21 -4.01 33.28 -2.99
C LEU A 21 -3.83 34.79 -2.76
N THR A 22 -4.02 35.29 -1.54
CA THR A 22 -3.81 36.71 -1.20
C THR A 22 -2.33 37.02 -0.92
N LYS A 23 -1.83 38.15 -1.42
CA LYS A 23 -0.40 38.52 -1.30
C LYS A 23 -0.04 38.86 0.15
N GLU A 24 -0.97 39.49 0.84
CA GLU A 24 -0.84 40.02 2.20
C GLU A 24 -0.68 38.86 3.19
N GLU A 25 -1.58 37.89 3.14
CA GLU A 25 -1.55 36.72 4.03
C GLU A 25 -0.31 35.86 3.71
N ARG A 26 0.08 35.66 2.43
CA ARG A 26 1.35 34.99 2.07
C ARG A 26 2.58 35.66 2.68
N ARG A 27 2.64 36.99 2.65
CA ARG A 27 3.76 37.75 3.22
C ARG A 27 3.83 37.56 4.75
N GLU A 28 2.68 37.53 5.41
CA GLU A 28 2.59 37.23 6.84
C GLU A 28 3.13 35.84 7.16
N TRP A 29 2.71 34.82 6.38
CA TRP A 29 3.18 33.44 6.54
C TRP A 29 4.69 33.31 6.36
N ILE A 30 5.25 33.93 5.31
CA ILE A 30 6.71 33.96 5.09
C ILE A 30 7.43 34.66 6.25
N GLY A 31 6.82 35.69 6.84
CA GLY A 31 7.35 36.41 8.01
C GLY A 31 7.55 35.53 9.26
N ARG A 32 6.93 34.35 9.32
CA ARG A 32 7.09 33.39 10.42
C ARG A 32 8.39 32.58 10.32
N PHE A 33 9.03 32.54 9.15
CA PHE A 33 10.38 32.00 8.98
C PHE A 33 11.39 33.07 9.38
N ARG A 34 11.76 33.12 10.66
CA ARG A 34 12.57 34.22 11.23
C ARG A 34 14.06 33.94 11.30
N LEU A 35 14.47 32.68 11.13
CA LEU A 35 15.89 32.31 11.21
C LEU A 35 16.66 32.84 9.99
N PRO A 36 17.86 33.43 10.20
CA PRO A 36 18.62 34.10 9.14
C PRO A 36 19.18 33.15 8.07
N HIS A 37 19.26 31.85 8.38
CA HIS A 37 19.82 30.84 7.48
C HIS A 37 18.85 30.36 6.40
N PHE A 38 17.59 30.82 6.40
CA PHE A 38 16.58 30.39 5.43
C PHE A 38 16.43 31.37 4.27
N LYS A 39 16.57 30.84 3.05
CA LYS A 39 16.06 31.50 1.85
C LYS A 39 14.54 31.32 1.82
N LYS A 40 13.81 32.43 1.99
CA LYS A 40 12.34 32.42 2.02
C LYS A 40 11.78 32.44 0.59
N VAL A 41 11.26 31.31 0.14
CA VAL A 41 10.60 31.18 -1.17
C VAL A 41 9.20 30.62 -0.93
N ALA A 42 8.17 31.31 -1.42
CA ALA A 42 6.81 30.76 -1.48
C ALA A 42 6.48 30.42 -2.93
N ARG A 43 6.12 29.17 -3.17
CA ARG A 43 5.57 28.71 -4.45
C ARG A 43 4.09 28.41 -4.25
N VAL A 44 3.25 29.08 -5.02
CA VAL A 44 1.81 28.84 -5.03
C VAL A 44 1.55 27.83 -6.13
N MET A 45 1.18 26.61 -5.75
CA MET A 45 0.86 25.54 -6.69
C MET A 45 -0.64 25.58 -6.97
N VAL A 46 -1.03 26.10 -8.13
CA VAL A 46 -2.43 26.16 -8.58
C VAL A 46 -2.53 25.48 -9.93
N GLY A 47 -3.53 24.61 -10.06
CA GLY A 47 -3.79 23.87 -11.30
C GLY A 47 -3.13 22.50 -11.33
N GLU A 48 -2.93 22.01 -12.55
CA GLU A 48 -2.39 20.68 -12.75
C GLU A 48 -0.85 20.68 -12.66
N PRO A 49 -0.25 19.64 -12.05
CA PRO A 49 1.20 19.49 -12.05
C PRO A 49 1.71 19.25 -13.48
N GLU A 50 3.00 19.50 -13.69
CA GLU A 50 3.66 19.25 -14.97
C GLU A 50 3.46 17.81 -15.44
N GLU A 51 3.36 17.60 -16.76
CA GLU A 51 3.03 16.30 -17.35
C GLU A 51 4.01 15.20 -16.91
N GLY A 52 5.31 15.53 -16.80
CA GLY A 52 6.31 14.60 -16.29
C GLY A 52 6.03 14.09 -14.87
N TYR A 53 5.54 14.96 -13.98
CA TYR A 53 5.15 14.56 -12.63
C TYR A 53 3.90 13.68 -12.63
N LYS A 54 2.92 13.98 -13.49
CA LYS A 54 1.73 13.13 -13.64
C LYS A 54 2.09 11.73 -14.12
N VAL A 55 2.97 11.63 -15.12
CA VAL A 55 3.46 10.33 -15.63
C VAL A 55 4.17 9.56 -14.53
N TYR A 56 5.10 10.19 -13.82
CA TYR A 56 5.82 9.58 -12.71
C TYR A 56 4.88 9.04 -11.62
N VAL A 57 3.92 9.87 -11.17
CA VAL A 57 2.93 9.45 -10.16
C VAL A 57 2.07 8.30 -10.69
N ARG A 58 1.63 8.37 -11.96
CA ARG A 58 0.83 7.30 -12.57
C ARG A 58 1.60 5.99 -12.63
N GLU A 59 2.86 6.01 -13.06
CA GLU A 59 3.72 4.82 -13.13
C GLU A 59 3.95 4.22 -11.75
N THR A 60 4.23 5.07 -10.75
CA THR A 60 4.39 4.64 -9.35
C THR A 60 3.14 3.95 -8.82
N LEU A 61 1.96 4.56 -9.04
CA LEU A 61 0.68 4.00 -8.61
C LEU A 61 0.33 2.71 -9.36
N LEU A 62 0.67 2.60 -10.64
CA LEU A 62 0.46 1.37 -11.42
C LEU A 62 1.36 0.25 -10.91
N ALA A 63 2.63 0.54 -10.63
CA ALA A 63 3.57 -0.44 -10.08
C ALA A 63 3.09 -0.96 -8.71
N GLU A 64 2.65 -0.06 -7.81
CA GLU A 64 2.11 -0.44 -6.49
C GLU A 64 0.85 -1.32 -6.63
N LYS A 65 -0.09 -0.93 -7.50
CA LYS A 65 -1.31 -1.71 -7.76
C LYS A 65 -1.00 -3.08 -8.35
N GLN A 66 -0.06 -3.15 -9.29
CA GLN A 66 0.37 -4.40 -9.91
C GLN A 66 1.00 -5.32 -8.88
N ALA A 67 1.93 -4.82 -8.06
CA ALA A 67 2.57 -5.61 -7.00
C ALA A 67 1.54 -6.17 -6.00
N ARG A 68 0.53 -5.37 -5.62
CA ARG A 68 -0.56 -5.84 -4.76
C ARG A 68 -1.41 -6.92 -5.43
N SER A 69 -1.77 -6.71 -6.70
CA SER A 69 -2.55 -7.68 -7.48
C SER A 69 -1.80 -9.01 -7.64
N ASP A 70 -0.51 -8.96 -7.92
CA ASP A 70 0.33 -10.15 -8.10
C ASP A 70 0.47 -10.92 -6.78
N ALA A 71 0.66 -10.21 -5.66
CA ALA A 71 0.70 -10.81 -4.33
C ALA A 71 -0.63 -11.51 -3.96
N GLU A 72 -1.76 -10.86 -4.23
CA GLU A 72 -3.09 -11.47 -4.02
C GLU A 72 -3.31 -12.70 -4.92
N PHE A 73 -2.87 -12.63 -6.17
CA PHE A 73 -2.99 -13.73 -7.12
C PHE A 73 -2.16 -14.94 -6.71
N GLU A 74 -0.88 -14.73 -6.37
CA GLU A 74 -0.02 -15.81 -5.90
C GLU A 74 -0.52 -16.39 -4.57
N GLY A 75 -1.05 -15.58 -3.66
CA GLY A 75 -1.73 -16.06 -2.45
C GLY A 75 -2.91 -16.99 -2.76
N LYS A 76 -3.81 -16.58 -3.66
CA LYS A 76 -4.95 -17.40 -4.10
C LYS A 76 -4.51 -18.68 -4.81
N LYS A 77 -3.44 -18.62 -5.61
CA LYS A 77 -2.88 -19.78 -6.32
C LYS A 77 -2.30 -20.80 -5.35
N GLN A 78 -1.54 -20.35 -4.35
CA GLN A 78 -1.02 -21.22 -3.29
C GLN A 78 -2.14 -21.83 -2.45
N GLU A 79 -3.17 -21.05 -2.10
CA GLU A 79 -4.33 -21.56 -1.36
C GLU A 79 -5.07 -22.65 -2.16
N ARG A 80 -5.30 -22.42 -3.47
CA ARG A 80 -5.90 -23.42 -4.36
C ARG A 80 -5.05 -24.69 -4.47
N ALA A 81 -3.73 -24.56 -4.58
CA ALA A 81 -2.82 -25.71 -4.62
C ALA A 81 -2.86 -26.50 -3.30
N ARG A 82 -2.85 -25.79 -2.16
CA ARG A 82 -2.96 -26.40 -0.83
C ARG A 82 -4.28 -27.14 -0.63
N LYS A 83 -5.41 -26.54 -1.02
CA LYS A 83 -6.73 -27.18 -0.96
C LYS A 83 -6.76 -28.45 -1.79
N LYS A 84 -6.30 -28.41 -3.04
CA LYS A 84 -6.20 -29.60 -3.90
C LYS A 84 -5.36 -30.71 -3.27
N LEU A 85 -4.21 -30.38 -2.67
CA LEU A 85 -3.35 -31.36 -2.01
C LEU A 85 -4.03 -31.98 -0.78
N MET A 86 -4.71 -31.16 0.03
CA MET A 86 -5.47 -31.64 1.19
C MET A 86 -6.62 -32.55 0.77
N ASP A 87 -7.37 -32.19 -0.28
CA ASP A 87 -8.47 -32.99 -0.80
C ASP A 87 -7.99 -34.35 -1.34
N LEU A 88 -6.86 -34.38 -2.05
CA LEU A 88 -6.25 -35.62 -2.53
C LEU A 88 -5.79 -36.50 -1.37
N ARG A 89 -5.14 -35.91 -0.36
CA ARG A 89 -4.68 -36.64 0.83
C ARG A 89 -5.87 -37.20 1.63
N GLN A 90 -6.95 -36.44 1.77
CA GLN A 90 -8.16 -36.89 2.44
C GLN A 90 -8.79 -38.08 1.72
N LYS A 91 -8.93 -38.00 0.39
CA LYS A 91 -9.45 -39.10 -0.44
C LYS A 91 -8.60 -40.37 -0.31
N GLU A 92 -7.27 -40.23 -0.24
CA GLU A 92 -6.37 -41.38 -0.09
C GLU A 92 -6.51 -42.03 1.29
N LEU A 93 -6.58 -41.23 2.36
CA LEU A 93 -6.82 -41.73 3.72
C LEU A 93 -8.17 -42.43 3.84
N ASP A 94 -9.22 -41.89 3.21
CA ASP A 94 -10.55 -42.51 3.23
C ASP A 94 -10.58 -43.84 2.47
N LYS A 95 -9.85 -43.94 1.34
CA LYS A 95 -9.68 -45.21 0.62
C LYS A 95 -8.94 -46.24 1.47
N GLN A 96 -7.83 -45.86 2.10
CA GLN A 96 -7.05 -46.76 2.95
C GLN A 96 -7.85 -47.25 4.16
N LYS A 97 -8.62 -46.36 4.82
CA LYS A 97 -9.53 -46.74 5.91
C LYS A 97 -10.58 -47.75 5.46
N ARG A 98 -11.23 -47.52 4.31
CA ARG A 98 -12.23 -48.45 3.76
C ARG A 98 -11.62 -49.80 3.39
N GLN A 99 -10.40 -49.82 2.85
CA GLN A 99 -9.70 -51.08 2.54
C GLN A 99 -9.32 -51.83 3.82
N ALA A 100 -8.81 -51.15 4.84
CA ALA A 100 -8.48 -51.74 6.13
C ALA A 100 -9.72 -52.31 6.85
N GLU A 101 -10.84 -51.59 6.82
CA GLU A 101 -12.11 -52.07 7.41
C GLU A 101 -12.64 -53.31 6.68
N ARG A 102 -12.58 -53.33 5.34
CA ARG A 102 -12.95 -54.51 4.54
C ARG A 102 -12.03 -55.70 4.82
N ALA A 103 -10.73 -55.47 5.00
CA ALA A 103 -9.78 -56.53 5.33
C ALA A 103 -10.03 -57.11 6.72
N ARG A 104 -10.34 -56.26 7.72
CA ARG A 104 -10.72 -56.71 9.07
C ARG A 104 -11.99 -57.55 9.07
N LYS A 105 -13.05 -57.10 8.39
CA LYS A 105 -14.31 -57.86 8.28
C LYS A 105 -14.10 -59.25 7.66
N LYS A 106 -13.26 -59.35 6.61
CA LYS A 106 -12.93 -60.64 6.00
C LYS A 106 -12.11 -61.58 6.89
N LEU A 107 -11.33 -61.04 7.84
CA LEU A 107 -10.56 -61.81 8.81
C LEU A 107 -11.40 -62.26 10.01
N GLU A 108 -12.45 -61.52 10.37
CA GLU A 108 -13.40 -61.91 11.44
C GLU A 108 -14.46 -62.92 10.96
N GLU A 109 -14.76 -62.97 9.66
CA GLU A 109 -15.69 -63.94 9.06
C GLU A 109 -15.04 -65.29 8.67
N ALA A 110 -13.71 -65.42 8.80
CA ALA A 110 -12.94 -66.62 8.49
C ALA A 110 -12.46 -67.33 9.77
#